data_AF-A0A0F9NWG3-F1
#
_entry.id   AF-A0A0F9NWG3-F1
#
_cell.length_a   1.000
_cell.length_b   1.000
_cell.length_c   1.000
_cell.angle_alpha   90.00
_cell.angle_beta   90.00
_cell.angle_gamma   90.00
#
_symmetry.space_group_name_H-M   'P 1'
#
loop_
_entity.id
_entity.type
_entity.pdbx_description
1 polymer ?
#
loop_
_entity_poly.entity_id
_entity_poly.type
_entity_poly.pdbx_seq_one_letter_code
_entity_poly.pdbx_strand_id
1 'polypeptide(L)'
;FKCVCGTPFTTQINRVKIGHTKSCGCKKKQFCSSASIQHGDTRIGKKYYLYNVWSGMRERCFNIKLKCYNNYGGRGINVYKEWLKDYVAFKDYILNNIGERPEGYSLDRIDNDGNYEPGNLRWASRSDQQYNRGICKN
;
A
#
# COMPACT_ATOMS: atom_id res chain seq x y z
N PHE A 1 -0.28 41.47 4.47
CA PHE A 1 0.57 41.42 3.27
C PHE A 1 -0.28 40.98 2.08
N LYS A 2 0.01 41.45 0.85
CA LYS A 2 -0.66 41.00 -0.37
C LYS A 2 0.32 40.17 -1.19
N CYS A 3 -0.04 38.96 -1.57
CA CYS A 3 0.81 38.11 -2.40
C CYS A 3 0.57 38.41 -3.90
N VAL A 4 1.50 37.98 -4.76
CA VAL A 4 1.37 38.03 -6.22
C VAL A 4 0.10 37.30 -6.70
N CYS A 5 -0.35 36.29 -5.95
CA CYS A 5 -1.61 35.59 -6.16
C CYS A 5 -2.86 36.48 -5.99
N GLY A 6 -2.73 37.73 -5.55
CA GLY A 6 -3.82 38.64 -5.23
C GLY A 6 -4.41 38.46 -3.83
N THR A 7 -4.25 37.27 -3.22
CA THR A 7 -4.81 36.96 -1.90
C THR A 7 -4.08 37.72 -0.77
N PRO A 8 -4.83 38.44 0.09
CA PRO A 8 -4.27 39.01 1.31
C PRO A 8 -3.98 37.90 2.33
N PHE A 9 -2.90 38.05 3.09
CA PHE A 9 -2.53 37.09 4.14
C PHE A 9 -1.83 37.78 5.30
N THR A 10 -1.95 37.16 6.48
CA THR A 10 -1.35 37.63 7.74
C THR A 10 -0.10 36.82 8.06
N THR A 11 1.00 37.49 8.38
CA THR A 11 2.25 36.88 8.84
C THR A 11 3.04 37.91 9.64
N GLN A 12 4.12 37.47 10.29
CA GLN A 12 5.04 38.37 10.99
C GLN A 12 5.93 39.12 10.00
N ILE A 13 6.10 40.43 10.21
CA ILE A 13 6.90 41.30 9.33
C ILE A 13 8.35 40.83 9.18
N ASN A 14 8.95 40.33 10.26
CA ASN A 14 10.34 39.84 10.26
C ASN A 14 10.50 38.63 9.33
N ARG A 15 9.52 37.72 9.26
CA ARG A 15 9.57 36.54 8.38
C ARG A 15 9.50 36.92 6.89
N VAL A 16 8.94 38.07 6.56
CA VAL A 16 8.94 38.61 5.20
C VAL A 16 10.31 39.23 4.89
N LYS A 17 10.85 40.04 5.80
CA LYS A 17 12.16 40.70 5.64
C LYS A 17 13.31 39.72 5.44
N ILE A 18 13.34 38.63 6.21
CA ILE A 18 14.38 37.58 6.09
C ILE A 18 14.11 36.57 4.96
N GLY A 19 13.08 36.77 4.14
CA GLY A 19 12.78 35.90 2.99
C GLY A 19 12.17 34.53 3.33
N HIS A 20 11.78 34.28 4.59
CA HIS A 20 11.13 33.03 5.00
C HIS A 20 9.69 32.91 4.48
N THR A 21 8.97 34.02 4.33
CA THR A 21 7.59 34.02 3.80
C THR A 21 7.56 34.46 2.34
N LYS A 22 7.46 33.48 1.43
CA LYS A 22 7.56 33.70 -0.03
C LYS A 22 6.23 33.66 -0.80
N SER A 23 5.12 33.31 -0.15
CA SER A 23 3.79 33.28 -0.80
C SER A 23 2.64 33.24 0.21
N CYS A 24 1.42 33.54 -0.26
CA CYS A 24 0.15 33.38 0.46
C CYS A 24 -0.21 31.89 0.74
N GLY A 25 0.63 30.94 0.35
CA GLY A 25 0.29 29.51 0.27
C GLY A 25 -0.15 29.07 -1.14
N CYS A 26 -0.35 30.01 -2.08
CA CYS A 26 -0.69 29.70 -3.48
C CYS A 26 0.32 28.78 -4.16
N LYS A 27 1.62 28.89 -3.84
CA LYS A 27 2.65 27.99 -4.38
C LYS A 27 2.40 26.56 -3.92
N LYS A 28 2.03 26.33 -2.66
CA LYS A 28 1.58 24.99 -2.23
C LYS A 28 0.33 24.58 -3.01
N LYS A 29 -0.65 25.45 -3.22
CA LYS A 29 -1.87 25.08 -3.97
C LYS A 29 -1.64 24.76 -5.46
N GLN A 30 -0.61 25.35 -6.09
CA GLN A 30 -0.25 25.12 -7.49
C GLN A 30 0.74 23.96 -7.69
N PHE A 31 1.59 23.66 -6.69
CA PHE A 31 2.59 22.58 -6.72
C PHE A 31 2.21 21.37 -5.86
N CYS A 32 1.19 21.46 -5.01
CA CYS A 32 0.44 20.30 -4.56
C CYS A 32 -0.32 19.82 -5.78
N SER A 33 0.36 18.97 -6.54
CA SER A 33 -0.25 18.16 -7.56
C SER A 33 -1.54 17.56 -7.01
N SER A 34 -2.42 17.19 -7.93
CA SER A 34 -3.39 16.13 -7.79
C SER A 34 -2.83 14.81 -7.19
N ALA A 35 -1.58 14.75 -6.73
CA ALA A 35 -1.10 13.80 -5.73
C ALA A 35 -1.71 14.02 -4.33
N SER A 36 -2.86 14.70 -4.23
CA SER A 36 -3.85 14.31 -3.23
C SER A 36 -4.22 12.88 -3.56
N ILE A 37 -3.54 11.95 -2.88
CA ILE A 37 -3.63 10.50 -3.00
C ILE A 37 -5.01 10.12 -3.53
N GLN A 38 -5.06 9.75 -4.80
CA GLN A 38 -6.25 9.23 -5.44
C GLN A 38 -6.69 8.05 -4.56
N HIS A 39 -7.76 8.25 -3.79
CA HIS A 39 -8.34 7.28 -2.84
C HIS A 39 -7.71 7.13 -1.44
N GLY A 40 -7.22 8.21 -0.83
CA GLY A 40 -7.22 8.36 0.63
C GLY A 40 -6.45 7.30 1.44
N ASP A 41 -5.20 7.02 1.08
CA ASP A 41 -4.27 6.21 1.87
C ASP A 41 -3.66 7.04 3.01
N THR A 42 -4.44 7.33 4.04
CA THR A 42 -3.89 7.84 5.30
C THR A 42 -3.16 6.73 6.06
N ARG A 43 -2.16 7.13 6.85
CA ARG A 43 -1.19 6.30 7.60
C ARG A 43 -1.81 5.44 8.73
N ILE A 44 -3.14 5.31 8.79
CA ILE A 44 -3.88 4.74 9.92
C ILE A 44 -4.72 3.55 9.45
N GLY A 45 -4.48 2.39 10.06
CA GLY A 45 -5.50 1.38 10.36
C GLY A 45 -5.69 0.21 9.39
N LYS A 46 -6.04 0.44 8.13
CA LYS A 46 -6.47 -0.67 7.22
C LYS A 46 -5.96 -0.53 5.78
N LYS A 47 -6.03 0.67 5.21
CA LYS A 47 -5.53 0.93 3.84
C LYS A 47 -4.01 0.75 3.72
N TYR A 48 -3.28 1.19 4.74
CA TYR A 48 -1.83 0.96 4.83
C TYR A 48 -1.47 -0.53 4.92
N TYR A 49 -2.34 -1.36 5.53
CA TYR A 49 -2.10 -2.79 5.64
C TYR A 49 -2.11 -3.47 4.27
N LEU A 50 -3.14 -3.23 3.43
CA LEU A 50 -3.23 -3.83 2.10
C LEU A 50 -2.08 -3.38 1.20
N TYR A 51 -1.65 -2.12 1.30
CA TYR A 51 -0.48 -1.64 0.58
C TYR A 51 0.80 -2.37 0.99
N ASN A 52 1.03 -2.58 2.30
CA ASN A 52 2.19 -3.33 2.77
C ASN A 52 2.15 -4.80 2.34
N VAL A 53 0.97 -5.43 2.34
CA VAL A 53 0.79 -6.79 1.82
C VAL A 53 1.12 -6.83 0.33
N TRP A 54 0.58 -5.89 -0.44
CA TRP A 54 0.83 -5.77 -1.88
C TRP A 54 2.31 -5.56 -2.22
N SER A 55 2.98 -4.63 -1.52
CA SER A 55 4.41 -4.42 -1.67
C SER A 55 5.19 -5.66 -1.28
N GLY A 56 4.86 -6.26 -0.13
CA GLY A 56 5.52 -7.46 0.38
C GLY A 56 5.36 -8.67 -0.52
N MET A 57 4.20 -8.90 -1.14
CA MET A 57 4.03 -10.01 -2.09
C MET A 57 4.92 -9.83 -3.33
N ARG A 58 5.05 -8.60 -3.83
CA ARG A 58 5.91 -8.28 -4.97
C ARG A 58 7.38 -8.51 -4.61
N GLU A 59 7.81 -8.04 -3.45
CA GLU A 59 9.18 -8.28 -3.00
C GLU A 59 9.47 -9.77 -2.86
N ARG A 60 8.58 -10.55 -2.23
CA ARG A 60 8.77 -12.00 -2.09
C ARG A 60 8.88 -12.73 -3.43
N CYS A 61 8.11 -12.32 -4.44
CA CYS A 61 8.09 -12.99 -5.74
C CYS A 61 9.20 -12.53 -6.70
N PHE A 62 9.73 -11.32 -6.58
CA PHE A 62 10.64 -10.75 -7.59
C PHE A 62 11.99 -10.26 -7.05
N ASN A 63 12.13 -10.09 -5.73
CA ASN A 63 13.39 -9.61 -5.16
C ASN A 63 14.29 -10.80 -4.78
N ILE A 64 15.20 -11.16 -5.70
CA ILE A 64 16.14 -12.27 -5.52
C ILE A 64 17.06 -12.13 -4.30
N LYS A 65 17.23 -10.91 -3.78
CA LYS A 65 18.09 -10.63 -2.63
C LYS A 65 17.42 -10.97 -1.30
N LEU A 66 16.10 -11.17 -1.28
CA LEU A 66 15.40 -11.55 -0.06
C LEU A 66 15.69 -13.00 0.31
N LYS A 67 15.97 -13.24 1.60
CA LYS A 67 16.15 -14.59 2.15
C LYS A 67 14.97 -15.51 1.85
N CYS A 68 13.76 -14.95 1.81
CA CYS A 68 12.55 -15.72 1.53
C CYS A 68 12.29 -15.93 0.03
N TYR A 69 13.03 -15.30 -0.90
CA TYR A 69 12.79 -15.41 -2.34
C TYR A 69 12.70 -16.86 -2.82
N ASN A 70 13.59 -17.74 -2.32
CA ASN A 70 13.61 -19.15 -2.68
C ASN A 70 12.32 -19.90 -2.31
N ASN A 71 11.54 -19.40 -1.34
CA ASN A 71 10.26 -20.00 -0.93
C ASN A 71 9.06 -19.42 -1.72
N TYR A 72 9.30 -18.45 -2.59
CA TYR A 72 8.29 -17.73 -3.36
C TYR A 72 8.73 -17.65 -4.82
N GLY A 73 9.37 -16.55 -5.26
CA GLY A 73 9.80 -16.38 -6.65
C GLY A 73 10.72 -17.49 -7.16
N GLY A 74 11.60 -18.02 -6.31
CA GLY A 74 12.45 -19.17 -6.64
C GLY A 74 11.69 -20.48 -6.90
N ARG A 75 10.42 -20.60 -6.47
CA ARG A 75 9.52 -21.72 -6.77
C ARG A 75 8.63 -21.47 -8.00
N GLY A 76 8.73 -20.29 -8.61
CA GLY A 76 7.84 -19.87 -9.70
C GLY A 76 6.52 -19.24 -9.24
N ILE A 77 6.34 -18.99 -7.93
CA ILE A 77 5.16 -18.28 -7.42
C ILE A 77 5.19 -16.83 -7.90
N ASN A 78 4.09 -16.40 -8.48
CA ASN A 78 3.95 -15.11 -9.12
C ASN A 78 2.75 -14.32 -8.58
N VAL A 79 2.58 -13.08 -9.06
CA VAL A 79 1.47 -12.18 -8.74
C VAL A 79 0.66 -11.92 -10.00
N TYR A 80 -0.66 -11.90 -9.87
CA TYR A 80 -1.57 -11.58 -10.96
C TYR A 80 -1.18 -10.27 -11.67
N LYS A 81 -1.15 -10.31 -13.01
CA LYS A 81 -0.51 -9.27 -13.84
C LYS A 81 -1.14 -7.89 -13.67
N GLU A 82 -2.44 -7.81 -13.43
CA GLU A 82 -3.16 -6.56 -13.17
C GLU A 82 -2.72 -5.96 -11.84
N TRP A 83 -2.57 -6.80 -10.81
CA TRP A 83 -2.13 -6.37 -9.49
C TRP A 83 -0.68 -5.93 -9.49
N LEU A 84 0.17 -6.47 -10.35
CA LEU A 84 1.55 -6.00 -10.50
C LEU A 84 1.64 -4.54 -10.95
N LYS A 85 0.69 -4.11 -11.77
CA LYS A 85 0.65 -2.78 -12.37
C LYS A 85 -0.14 -1.79 -11.52
N ASP A 86 -1.15 -2.27 -10.81
CA ASP A 86 -2.09 -1.42 -10.10
C ASP A 86 -2.45 -1.97 -8.72
N TYR A 87 -2.05 -1.22 -7.70
CA TYR A 87 -2.45 -1.48 -6.31
C TYR A 87 -3.96 -1.31 -6.10
N VAL A 88 -4.61 -0.39 -6.81
CA VAL A 88 -6.06 -0.16 -6.69
C VAL A 88 -6.83 -1.39 -7.13
N ALA A 89 -6.47 -1.99 -8.27
CA ALA A 89 -7.04 -3.26 -8.73
C ALA A 89 -6.91 -4.40 -7.70
N PHE A 90 -5.75 -4.51 -7.04
CA PHE A 90 -5.57 -5.48 -5.95
C PHE A 90 -6.50 -5.17 -4.76
N LYS A 91 -6.46 -3.93 -4.27
CA LYS A 91 -7.25 -3.49 -3.11
C LYS A 91 -8.74 -3.71 -3.34
N ASP A 92 -9.25 -3.30 -4.51
CA ASP A 92 -10.66 -3.40 -4.85
C ASP A 92 -11.08 -4.86 -4.97
N TYR A 93 -10.22 -5.73 -5.50
CA TYR A 93 -10.48 -7.17 -5.49
C TYR A 93 -10.65 -7.70 -4.07
N ILE A 94 -9.73 -7.38 -3.15
CA ILE A 94 -9.82 -7.85 -1.75
C ILE A 94 -11.11 -7.37 -1.10
N LEU A 95 -11.41 -6.06 -1.20
CA LEU A 95 -12.59 -5.49 -0.54
C LEU A 95 -13.91 -6.01 -1.10
N ASN A 96 -13.99 -6.23 -2.42
CA ASN A 96 -15.23 -6.67 -3.06
C ASN A 96 -15.47 -8.17 -3.00
N ASN A 97 -14.41 -8.99 -2.96
CA ASN A 97 -14.54 -10.46 -3.08
C ASN A 97 -14.24 -11.21 -1.78
N ILE A 98 -13.31 -10.71 -0.96
CA ILE A 98 -12.91 -11.34 0.31
C ILE A 98 -13.48 -10.58 1.50
N GLY A 99 -13.71 -9.28 1.34
CA GLY A 99 -14.25 -8.40 2.36
C GLY A 99 -13.19 -7.76 3.25
N GLU A 100 -13.65 -7.01 4.25
CA GLU A 100 -12.77 -6.35 5.21
C GLU A 100 -11.95 -7.33 6.03
N ARG A 101 -10.71 -6.93 6.35
CA ARG A 101 -9.82 -7.69 7.24
C ARG A 101 -10.43 -7.83 8.64
N PRO A 102 -10.71 -9.06 9.10
CA PRO A 102 -11.06 -9.29 10.50
C PRO A 102 -9.89 -8.95 11.44
N GLU A 103 -10.19 -8.60 12.68
CA GLU A 103 -9.15 -8.28 13.66
C GLU A 103 -8.26 -9.50 13.96
N GLY A 104 -6.94 -9.30 13.95
CA GLY A 104 -5.97 -10.38 14.16
C GLY A 104 -5.66 -11.26 12.94
N TYR A 105 -6.31 -11.03 11.80
CA TYR A 105 -6.10 -11.82 10.58
C TYR A 105 -5.07 -11.14 9.66
N SER A 106 -4.41 -11.97 8.84
CA SER A 106 -3.59 -11.52 7.72
C SER A 106 -3.95 -12.24 6.43
N LEU A 107 -3.58 -11.63 5.30
CA LEU A 107 -3.84 -12.21 4.00
C LEU A 107 -2.88 -13.38 3.73
N ASP A 108 -3.45 -14.53 3.42
CA ASP A 108 -2.73 -15.77 3.13
C ASP A 108 -3.21 -16.37 1.81
N ARG A 109 -2.40 -17.25 1.22
CA ARG A 109 -2.83 -18.02 0.04
C ARG A 109 -3.61 -19.27 0.46
N ILE A 110 -4.62 -19.64 -0.31
CA ILE A 110 -5.40 -20.87 -0.05
C ILE A 110 -4.57 -22.09 -0.40
N ASP A 111 -4.09 -22.13 -1.64
CA ASP A 111 -3.04 -23.02 -2.12
C ASP A 111 -1.68 -22.32 -1.96
N ASN A 112 -0.85 -22.87 -1.07
CA ASN A 112 0.47 -22.33 -0.78
C ASN A 112 1.44 -22.45 -1.97
N ASP A 113 1.18 -23.37 -2.90
CA ASP A 113 2.00 -23.61 -4.09
C ASP A 113 1.52 -22.76 -5.28
N GLY A 114 0.32 -22.18 -5.18
CA GLY A 114 -0.28 -21.30 -6.18
C GLY A 114 0.18 -19.84 -6.10
N ASN A 115 -0.26 -19.06 -7.09
CA ASN A 115 0.07 -17.63 -7.24
C ASN A 115 -0.71 -16.73 -6.29
N TYR A 116 -0.29 -15.47 -6.15
CA TYR A 116 -1.17 -14.41 -5.65
C TYR A 116 -2.13 -13.99 -6.76
N GLU A 117 -3.30 -14.61 -6.80
CA GLU A 117 -4.28 -14.38 -7.87
C GLU A 117 -5.72 -14.48 -7.37
N PRO A 118 -6.70 -13.98 -8.15
CA PRO A 118 -8.11 -14.14 -7.82
C PRO A 118 -8.46 -15.61 -7.53
N GLY A 119 -9.13 -15.85 -6.41
CA GLY A 119 -9.53 -17.19 -5.98
C GLY A 119 -8.48 -17.94 -5.16
N ASN A 120 -7.23 -17.47 -5.07
CA ASN A 120 -6.19 -18.09 -4.25
C ASN A 120 -5.79 -17.26 -3.01
N LEU A 121 -6.68 -16.41 -2.49
CA LEU A 121 -6.42 -15.57 -1.33
C LEU A 121 -7.53 -15.68 -0.29
N ARG A 122 -7.14 -15.65 0.99
CA ARG A 122 -8.08 -15.63 2.14
C ARG A 122 -7.54 -14.83 3.31
N TRP A 123 -8.44 -14.43 4.20
CA TRP A 123 -8.05 -14.03 5.54
C TRP A 123 -7.73 -15.27 6.37
N ALA A 124 -6.56 -15.29 7.01
CA ALA A 124 -6.15 -16.36 7.90
C ALA A 124 -5.70 -15.80 9.25
N SER A 125 -6.15 -16.43 10.33
CA SER A 125 -5.64 -16.17 11.67
C SER A 125 -4.23 -16.75 11.82
N ARG A 126 -3.54 -16.40 12.92
CA ARG A 126 -2.22 -16.98 13.23
C ARG A 126 -2.30 -18.51 13.41
N SER A 127 -3.39 -19.01 13.99
CA SER A 127 -3.64 -20.44 14.15
C SER A 127 -3.85 -21.16 12.82
N ASP A 128 -4.58 -20.55 11.88
CA ASP A 128 -4.83 -21.14 10.55
C ASP A 128 -3.53 -21.26 9.74
N GLN A 129 -2.67 -20.24 9.84
CA GLN A 129 -1.35 -20.25 9.19
C GLN A 129 -0.40 -21.29 9.77
N GLN A 130 -0.56 -21.66 11.05
CA GLN A 130 0.28 -22.66 11.70
C GLN A 130 -0.11 -24.07 11.29
N TYR A 131 -1.42 -24.34 11.12
CA TYR A 131 -1.93 -25.61 10.62
C TYR A 131 -1.42 -25.90 9.19
N ASN A 132 -1.33 -24.87 8.34
CA ASN A 132 -0.79 -24.97 6.98
C ASN A 132 0.72 -25.30 6.91
N ARG A 133 1.47 -25.20 8.01
CA ARG A 133 2.89 -25.61 8.05
C ARG A 133 3.09 -27.08 8.45
N GLY A 134 2.05 -27.75 8.93
CA GLY A 134 2.14 -29.04 9.62
C GLY A 134 1.64 -30.27 8.86
N ILE A 135 0.96 -30.09 7.71
CA ILE A 135 0.55 -31.25 6.90
C ILE A 135 1.71 -31.61 5.96
N CYS A 136 2.66 -32.37 6.49
CA CYS A 136 3.40 -33.31 5.65
C CYS A 136 2.35 -34.19 4.97
N LYS A 137 2.20 -34.04 3.65
CA LYS A 137 1.46 -35.02 2.86
C LYS A 137 2.19 -36.36 3.04
N ASN A 138 1.58 -37.29 3.76
CA ASN A 138 1.95 -38.70 3.71
C ASN A 138 1.64 -39.26 2.32
#